data_AF-M3AD75-F1
#
_entry.id   AF-M3AD75-F1
#
_cell.length_a   1.000
_cell.length_b   1.000
_cell.length_c   1.000
_cell.angle_alpha   90.00
_cell.angle_beta   90.00
_cell.angle_gamma   90.00
#
_symmetry.space_group_name_H-M   'P 1'
#
loop_
_entity.id
_entity.type
_entity.pdbx_description
1 polymer ?
#
loop_
_entity_poly.entity_id
_entity_poly.type
_entity_poly.pdbx_seq_one_letter_code
_entity_poly.pdbx_strand_id
1 'polypeptide(L)'
;MHPAMGDRRQEAALALSALLHLLVTLVLRMDDLSFPRSERIERSMEVEVVAEPRKPLPVPEPPPQHQPAPEPPPAPEPPKARPSPEPPLPLQRPQMKPAPLAETSAVPHPEPARPVQGLSADTGKFSRPAPAAGDLAQSAQDKVLAQVVAMWHFNSNALRGSDMVLSATLVINRDGTLSGPMHKDAPWNPDAVIKGYSGLPDGTTRRMLETFLLALRVAQPLKLPPDDGKPWPRRMLLRFKPGDLSR
;
A
#
# COMPACT_ATOMS: atom_id res chain seq x y z
N MET A 1 -58.90 -24.70 -49.88
CA MET A 1 -58.23 -25.40 -48.77
C MET A 1 -56.78 -24.92 -48.72
N HIS A 2 -56.50 -23.89 -47.91
CA HIS A 2 -55.13 -23.43 -47.70
C HIS A 2 -54.59 -24.06 -46.41
N PRO A 3 -53.51 -24.85 -46.47
CA PRO A 3 -52.94 -25.47 -45.28
C PRO A 3 -52.33 -24.39 -44.37
N ALA A 4 -52.55 -24.58 -43.07
CA ALA A 4 -52.06 -23.75 -41.98
C ALA A 4 -50.54 -23.57 -42.04
N MET A 5 -50.07 -22.41 -42.49
CA MET A 5 -48.66 -22.00 -42.37
C MET A 5 -48.32 -21.39 -41.00
N GLY A 6 -49.30 -21.29 -40.08
CA GLY A 6 -49.12 -20.72 -38.74
C GLY A 6 -48.32 -21.60 -37.78
N ASP A 7 -48.39 -22.91 -37.92
CA ASP A 7 -47.93 -23.85 -36.87
C ASP A 7 -46.41 -23.93 -36.78
N ARG A 8 -45.69 -23.95 -37.92
CA ARG A 8 -44.23 -24.12 -37.92
C ARG A 8 -43.47 -22.98 -37.22
N ARG A 9 -43.99 -21.75 -37.31
CA ARG A 9 -43.36 -20.59 -36.65
C ARG A 9 -43.59 -20.62 -35.14
N GLN A 10 -44.77 -21.07 -34.72
CA GLN A 10 -45.09 -21.24 -33.30
C GLN A 10 -44.28 -22.38 -32.68
N GLU A 11 -44.17 -23.53 -33.38
CA GLU A 11 -43.33 -24.65 -32.97
C GLU A 11 -41.85 -24.24 -32.85
N ALA A 12 -41.33 -23.50 -33.83
CA ALA A 12 -39.95 -23.01 -33.78
C ALA A 12 -39.72 -22.03 -32.63
N ALA A 13 -40.68 -21.13 -32.35
CA ALA A 13 -40.58 -20.19 -31.24
C ALA A 13 -40.61 -20.90 -29.86
N LEU A 14 -41.46 -21.91 -29.71
CA LEU A 14 -41.52 -22.72 -28.49
C LEU A 14 -40.24 -23.53 -28.29
N ALA A 15 -39.71 -24.15 -29.35
CA ALA A 15 -38.44 -24.88 -29.30
C ALA A 15 -37.27 -23.96 -28.92
N LEU A 16 -37.20 -22.75 -29.49
CA LEU A 16 -36.15 -21.78 -29.18
C LEU A 16 -36.26 -21.27 -27.73
N SER A 17 -37.48 -21.03 -27.26
CA SER A 17 -37.72 -20.64 -25.86
C SER A 17 -37.30 -21.74 -24.89
N ALA A 18 -37.67 -22.99 -25.16
CA ALA A 18 -37.26 -24.14 -24.34
C ALA A 18 -35.74 -24.31 -24.31
N LEU A 19 -35.07 -24.16 -25.46
CA LEU A 19 -33.61 -24.21 -25.57
C LEU A 19 -32.94 -23.11 -24.73
N LEU A 20 -33.46 -21.88 -24.78
CA LEU A 20 -32.92 -20.76 -24.03
C LEU A 20 -33.02 -20.99 -22.52
N HIS A 21 -34.16 -21.47 -22.03
CA HIS A 21 -34.35 -21.79 -20.61
C HIS A 21 -33.44 -22.93 -20.15
N LEU A 22 -33.21 -23.93 -21.01
CA LEU A 22 -32.27 -25.02 -20.74
C LEU A 22 -30.82 -24.50 -20.64
N LEU A 23 -30.45 -23.54 -21.48
CA LEU A 23 -29.12 -22.93 -21.46
C LEU A 23 -28.89 -22.09 -20.20
N VAL A 24 -29.88 -21.28 -19.80
CA VAL A 24 -29.83 -20.49 -18.55
C VAL A 24 -29.73 -21.40 -17.32
N THR A 25 -30.51 -22.47 -17.26
CA THR A 25 -30.42 -23.43 -16.15
C THR A 25 -29.09 -24.17 -16.11
N LEU A 26 -28.47 -24.45 -17.27
CA LEU A 26 -27.13 -25.03 -17.34
C LEU A 26 -26.07 -24.08 -16.76
N VAL A 27 -26.11 -22.79 -17.14
CA VAL A 27 -25.16 -21.78 -16.64
C VAL A 27 -25.27 -21.64 -15.12
N LEU A 28 -26.50 -21.54 -14.60
CA LEU A 28 -26.72 -21.43 -13.14
C LEU A 28 -26.22 -22.66 -12.37
N ARG A 29 -26.29 -23.87 -12.96
CA ARG A 29 -25.69 -25.07 -12.35
C ARG A 29 -24.17 -25.10 -12.40
N MET A 30 -23.55 -24.44 -13.37
CA MET A 30 -22.09 -24.34 -13.45
C MET A 30 -21.52 -23.33 -12.45
N ASP A 31 -22.29 -22.31 -12.07
CA ASP A 31 -21.91 -21.39 -10.98
C ASP A 31 -21.85 -22.10 -9.63
N ASP A 32 -22.74 -23.06 -9.35
CA ASP A 32 -22.67 -23.90 -8.13
C ASP A 32 -21.47 -24.85 -8.12
N LEU A 33 -20.92 -25.20 -9.29
CA LEU A 33 -19.72 -26.04 -9.43
C LEU A 33 -18.44 -25.22 -9.49
N SER A 34 -18.54 -23.89 -9.51
CA SER A 34 -17.39 -23.00 -9.57
C SER A 34 -16.80 -22.82 -8.18
N PHE A 35 -15.80 -23.67 -7.95
CA PHE A 35 -14.77 -23.65 -6.92
C PHE A 35 -15.19 -24.23 -5.57
N PRO A 36 -14.60 -25.38 -5.16
CA PRO A 36 -14.42 -25.59 -3.73
C PRO A 36 -13.65 -24.38 -3.24
N ARG A 37 -14.34 -23.52 -2.49
CA ARG A 37 -13.72 -22.55 -1.58
C ARG A 37 -12.63 -23.35 -0.91
N SER A 38 -11.37 -23.10 -1.27
CA SER A 38 -10.24 -23.79 -0.66
C SER A 38 -10.31 -23.44 0.81
N GLU A 39 -10.96 -24.32 1.55
CA GLU A 39 -10.92 -24.39 2.98
C GLU A 39 -9.45 -24.62 3.24
N ARG A 40 -8.78 -23.51 3.54
CA ARG A 40 -7.38 -23.43 3.82
C ARG A 40 -7.18 -24.36 5.02
N ILE A 41 -6.84 -25.60 4.74
CA ILE A 41 -6.48 -26.59 5.73
C ILE A 41 -5.31 -25.97 6.48
N GLU A 42 -5.62 -25.39 7.64
CA GLU A 42 -4.64 -25.08 8.67
C GLU A 42 -4.05 -26.43 9.08
N ARG A 43 -3.03 -26.88 8.34
CA ARG A 43 -2.10 -27.87 8.85
C ARG A 43 -1.33 -27.18 9.97
N SER A 44 -1.91 -27.19 11.17
CA SER A 44 -1.18 -27.04 12.42
C SER A 44 -0.22 -28.23 12.51
N MET A 45 0.95 -28.08 11.88
CA MET A 45 2.06 -28.99 12.09
C MET A 45 2.63 -28.64 13.46
N GLU A 46 2.18 -29.35 14.50
CA GLU A 46 2.80 -29.28 15.81
C GLU A 46 4.22 -29.86 15.68
N VAL A 47 5.20 -28.96 15.59
CA VAL A 47 6.62 -29.30 15.66
C VAL A 47 6.99 -29.33 17.13
N GLU A 48 7.08 -30.53 17.69
CA GLU A 48 7.71 -30.76 18.99
C GLU A 48 9.19 -30.41 18.88
N VAL A 49 9.58 -29.30 19.49
CA VAL A 49 10.96 -28.80 19.50
C VAL A 49 11.76 -29.66 20.48
N VAL A 50 12.40 -30.72 19.96
CA VAL A 50 13.47 -31.42 20.67
C VAL A 50 14.63 -30.45 20.85
N ALA A 51 14.98 -30.15 22.11
CA ALA A 51 16.08 -29.27 22.44
C ALA A 51 17.42 -29.86 21.96
N GLU A 52 18.03 -29.19 20.99
CA GLU A 52 19.37 -29.51 20.50
C GLU A 52 20.42 -29.28 21.62
N PRO A 53 21.37 -30.21 21.84
CA PRO A 53 22.39 -30.06 22.86
C PRO A 53 23.33 -28.88 22.54
N ARG A 54 23.53 -28.01 23.54
CA ARG A 54 24.32 -26.78 23.44
C ARG A 54 25.74 -27.06 22.94
N LYS A 55 26.08 -26.45 21.80
CA LYS A 55 27.45 -26.37 21.28
C LYS A 55 28.34 -25.58 22.27
N PRO A 56 29.57 -26.02 22.58
CA PRO A 56 30.47 -25.30 23.48
C PRO A 56 30.80 -23.91 22.96
N LEU A 57 30.84 -22.93 23.88
CA LEU A 57 31.21 -21.54 23.62
C LEU A 57 32.65 -21.45 23.08
N PRO A 58 32.91 -20.66 22.02
CA PRO A 58 34.27 -20.38 21.58
C PRO A 58 35.02 -19.52 22.61
N VAL A 59 36.30 -19.85 22.78
CA VAL A 59 37.27 -19.18 23.66
C VAL A 59 37.43 -17.71 23.27
N PRO A 60 37.58 -16.77 24.22
CA PRO A 60 37.77 -15.35 23.92
C PRO A 60 39.03 -15.11 23.07
N GLU A 61 38.87 -14.46 21.91
CA GLU A 61 39.99 -13.94 21.14
C GLU A 61 40.69 -12.78 21.88
N PRO A 62 42.03 -12.64 21.74
CA PRO A 62 42.79 -11.56 22.35
C PRO A 62 42.42 -10.19 21.74
N PRO A 63 42.60 -9.09 22.50
CA PRO A 63 42.23 -7.76 22.05
C PRO A 63 43.04 -7.34 20.81
N PRO A 64 42.40 -6.69 19.82
CA PRO A 64 43.07 -6.20 18.63
C PRO A 64 44.12 -5.15 19.01
N GLN A 65 45.36 -5.36 18.55
CA GLN A 65 46.43 -4.36 18.63
C GLN A 65 46.04 -3.14 17.79
N HIS A 66 46.12 -1.96 18.41
CA HIS A 66 45.93 -0.66 17.76
C HIS A 66 46.88 -0.50 16.57
N GLN A 67 46.31 -0.41 15.36
CA GLN A 67 47.02 0.16 14.22
C GLN A 67 47.14 1.69 14.41
N PRO A 68 48.32 2.30 14.17
CA PRO A 68 48.46 3.75 14.16
C PRO A 68 47.57 4.37 13.08
N ALA A 69 46.87 5.44 13.44
CA ALA A 69 46.08 6.22 12.51
C ALA A 69 46.95 6.78 11.38
N PRO A 70 46.54 6.70 10.10
CA PRO A 70 47.22 7.37 9.01
C PRO A 70 47.14 8.90 9.19
N GLU A 71 48.23 9.59 8.86
CA GLU A 71 48.33 11.06 8.89
C GLU A 71 47.24 11.73 8.04
N PRO A 72 46.69 12.86 8.51
CA PRO A 72 45.72 13.61 7.75
C PRO A 72 46.36 14.21 6.48
N PRO A 73 45.69 14.19 5.32
CA PRO A 73 46.17 14.86 4.13
C PRO A 73 46.21 16.39 4.33
N PRO A 74 47.11 17.10 3.62
CA PRO A 74 47.22 18.56 3.74
C PRO A 74 45.93 19.26 3.32
N ALA A 75 45.58 20.29 4.07
CA ALA A 75 44.38 21.08 3.89
C ALA A 75 44.34 21.73 2.48
N PRO A 76 43.20 21.67 1.77
CA PRO A 76 43.03 22.39 0.50
C PRO A 76 42.99 23.91 0.73
N GLU A 77 43.59 24.64 -0.20
CA GLU A 77 43.63 26.11 -0.22
C GLU A 77 42.22 26.74 -0.19
N PRO A 78 42.06 27.91 0.45
CA PRO A 78 40.77 28.58 0.53
C PRO A 78 40.30 29.06 -0.86
N PRO A 79 39.05 28.80 -1.25
CA PRO A 79 38.50 29.31 -2.49
C PRO A 79 38.40 30.84 -2.46
N LYS A 80 38.89 31.48 -3.52
CA LYS A 80 38.73 32.92 -3.78
C LYS A 80 37.26 33.32 -3.69
N ALA A 81 37.00 34.35 -2.86
CA ALA A 81 35.70 34.96 -2.66
C ALA A 81 35.06 35.33 -3.99
N ARG A 82 33.84 34.82 -4.23
CA ARG A 82 32.93 35.32 -5.27
C ARG A 82 32.26 36.60 -4.74
N PRO A 83 32.03 37.60 -5.61
CA PRO A 83 31.33 38.81 -5.21
C PRO A 83 29.88 38.49 -4.81
N SER A 84 29.48 39.07 -3.69
CA SER A 84 28.15 38.97 -3.09
C SER A 84 27.08 39.53 -4.04
N PRO A 85 26.00 38.79 -4.34
CA PRO A 85 24.84 39.38 -5.01
C PRO A 85 24.07 40.30 -4.05
N GLU A 86 23.51 41.36 -4.62
CA GLU A 86 22.70 42.40 -3.94
C GLU A 86 21.53 41.84 -3.12
N PRO A 87 21.12 42.54 -2.04
CA PRO A 87 20.00 42.14 -1.22
C PRO A 87 18.66 42.30 -1.97
N PRO A 88 17.75 41.32 -1.91
CA PRO A 88 16.43 41.46 -2.53
C PRO A 88 15.55 42.45 -1.75
N LEU A 89 14.81 43.26 -2.51
CA LEU A 89 13.82 44.22 -2.03
C LEU A 89 12.75 43.56 -1.13
N PRO A 90 12.23 44.28 -0.12
CA PRO A 90 11.22 43.74 0.79
C PRO A 90 9.89 43.49 0.07
N LEU A 91 9.55 42.23 -0.10
CA LEU A 91 8.21 41.78 -0.52
C LEU A 91 7.19 42.15 0.56
N GLN A 92 6.40 43.18 0.30
CA GLN A 92 5.20 43.50 1.08
C GLN A 92 4.21 42.32 0.97
N ARG A 93 4.06 41.55 2.05
CA ARG A 93 3.00 40.53 2.14
C ARG A 93 1.66 41.23 2.41
N PRO A 94 0.61 40.94 1.64
CA PRO A 94 -0.75 41.38 1.96
C PRO A 94 -1.19 40.77 3.29
N GLN A 95 -1.45 41.60 4.30
CA GLN A 95 -2.04 41.15 5.56
C GLN A 95 -3.52 40.80 5.32
N MET A 96 -3.83 39.52 5.20
CA MET A 96 -5.22 39.04 5.25
C MET A 96 -5.70 39.04 6.70
N LYS A 97 -6.80 39.75 6.95
CA LYS A 97 -7.47 39.85 8.24
C LYS A 97 -8.05 38.48 8.63
N PRO A 98 -7.88 38.02 9.89
CA PRO A 98 -8.51 36.79 10.36
C PRO A 98 -10.04 36.97 10.45
N ALA A 99 -10.77 35.97 9.94
CA ALA A 99 -12.22 35.86 10.08
C ALA A 99 -12.58 35.26 11.46
N PRO A 100 -13.69 35.68 12.09
CA PRO A 100 -14.11 35.20 13.39
C PRO A 100 -14.58 33.73 13.33
N LEU A 101 -14.04 32.91 14.23
CA LEU A 101 -14.44 31.51 14.41
C LEU A 101 -15.89 31.42 14.91
N ALA A 102 -16.72 30.66 14.20
CA ALA A 102 -17.96 30.14 14.74
C ALA A 102 -17.66 28.87 15.55
N GLU A 103 -17.93 28.94 16.85
CA GLU A 103 -17.98 27.79 17.75
C GLU A 103 -19.21 26.92 17.45
N THR A 104 -19.13 25.66 17.86
CA THR A 104 -20.16 24.61 17.95
C THR A 104 -20.32 23.64 16.76
N SER A 105 -19.82 22.42 16.96
CA SER A 105 -20.61 21.21 16.68
C SER A 105 -20.10 20.03 17.51
N ALA A 106 -21.06 19.39 18.17
CA ALA A 106 -20.91 18.26 19.05
C ALA A 106 -20.38 17.01 18.32
N VAL A 107 -19.53 16.25 19.00
CA VAL A 107 -18.93 15.01 18.52
C VAL A 107 -19.82 13.82 18.91
N PRO A 108 -20.26 12.97 17.97
CA PRO A 108 -20.80 11.65 18.30
C PRO A 108 -19.67 10.65 18.59
N HIS A 109 -19.88 9.84 19.62
CA HIS A 109 -19.00 8.79 20.11
C HIS A 109 -18.79 7.68 19.05
N PRO A 110 -17.55 7.37 18.62
CA PRO A 110 -17.30 6.22 17.75
C PRO A 110 -17.12 4.92 18.56
N GLU A 111 -17.91 3.94 18.16
CA GLU A 111 -17.86 2.53 18.52
C GLU A 111 -16.45 1.92 18.25
N PRO A 112 -15.96 0.97 19.07
CA PRO A 112 -14.61 0.44 18.94
C PRO A 112 -14.44 -0.42 17.68
N ALA A 113 -13.74 0.14 16.69
CA ALA A 113 -13.35 -0.55 15.46
C ALA A 113 -12.36 -1.69 15.74
N ARG A 114 -12.69 -2.88 15.23
CA ARG A 114 -11.82 -4.07 15.23
C ARG A 114 -10.51 -3.79 14.45
N PRO A 115 -9.36 -4.29 14.91
CA PRO A 115 -8.08 -4.03 14.25
C PRO A 115 -7.96 -4.81 12.94
N VAL A 116 -7.95 -4.11 11.81
CA VAL A 116 -7.55 -4.69 10.51
C VAL A 116 -6.04 -4.47 10.33
N GLN A 117 -5.30 -5.57 10.23
CA GLN A 117 -3.83 -5.61 10.12
C GLN A 117 -3.38 -5.88 8.68
N GLY A 118 -2.53 -4.99 8.16
CA GLY A 118 -1.50 -5.30 7.17
C GLY A 118 -1.89 -5.30 5.68
N LEU A 119 -0.89 -5.01 4.84
CA LEU A 119 -0.86 -5.41 3.43
C LEU A 119 -0.87 -6.94 3.36
N SER A 120 -2.04 -7.55 3.41
CA SER A 120 -2.19 -8.98 3.19
C SER A 120 -2.94 -9.22 1.88
N ALA A 121 -2.26 -9.92 0.97
CA ALA A 121 -2.92 -10.93 0.17
C ALA A 121 -3.13 -12.23 1.00
N ASP A 122 -2.38 -12.44 2.09
CA ASP A 122 -2.68 -13.50 3.04
C ASP A 122 -1.99 -13.38 4.42
N THR A 123 -2.80 -13.54 5.47
CA THR A 123 -2.54 -13.40 6.92
C THR A 123 -1.27 -14.09 7.43
N GLY A 124 -0.38 -13.36 8.11
CA GLY A 124 0.67 -13.93 8.96
C GLY A 124 1.44 -12.88 9.74
N LYS A 125 1.97 -13.31 10.89
CA LYS A 125 2.53 -12.47 11.96
C LYS A 125 3.83 -11.78 11.53
N PHE A 126 3.77 -10.46 11.35
CA PHE A 126 4.96 -9.62 11.23
C PHE A 126 5.38 -9.03 12.58
N SER A 127 6.67 -8.68 12.66
CA SER A 127 7.23 -7.76 13.64
C SER A 127 6.28 -6.60 13.90
N ARG A 128 5.92 -6.42 15.17
CA ARG A 128 4.91 -5.47 15.63
C ARG A 128 5.19 -4.09 15.03
N PRO A 129 4.30 -3.52 14.18
CA PRO A 129 4.48 -2.16 13.70
C PRO A 129 4.56 -1.23 14.91
N ALA A 130 5.36 -0.16 14.79
CA ALA A 130 5.44 0.85 15.83
C ALA A 130 4.01 1.30 16.21
N PRO A 131 3.70 1.42 17.52
CA PRO A 131 2.36 1.84 17.94
C PRO A 131 2.08 3.22 17.36
N ALA A 132 1.11 3.29 16.46
CA ALA A 132 0.65 4.56 15.92
C ALA A 132 -0.37 5.17 16.86
N ALA A 133 -0.29 6.48 17.01
CA ALA A 133 -1.06 7.22 17.99
C ALA A 133 -2.46 7.63 17.47
N GLY A 134 -2.81 7.21 16.25
CA GLY A 134 -4.14 7.39 15.65
C GLY A 134 -4.14 7.16 14.14
N ASP A 135 -5.33 7.17 13.54
CA ASP A 135 -5.53 7.08 12.09
C ASP A 135 -5.57 8.48 11.45
N LEU A 136 -5.07 8.57 10.22
CA LEU A 136 -5.09 9.79 9.42
C LEU A 136 -6.51 10.06 8.88
N ALA A 137 -6.95 11.32 8.87
CA ALA A 137 -8.26 11.69 8.35
C ALA A 137 -8.39 11.38 6.85
N GLN A 138 -9.58 10.99 6.39
CA GLN A 138 -9.83 10.56 4.99
C GLN A 138 -9.29 11.55 3.95
N SER A 139 -9.57 12.85 4.11
CA SER A 139 -9.12 13.90 3.19
C SER A 139 -7.59 13.98 3.05
N ALA A 140 -6.87 13.63 4.11
CA ALA A 140 -5.42 13.55 4.10
C ALA A 140 -4.95 12.27 3.41
N GLN A 141 -5.67 11.15 3.60
CA GLN A 141 -5.40 9.91 2.88
C GLN A 141 -5.55 10.12 1.37
N ASP A 142 -6.60 10.82 0.93
CA ASP A 142 -6.84 11.12 -0.48
C ASP A 142 -5.74 12.01 -1.07
N LYS A 143 -5.26 13.02 -0.32
CA LYS A 143 -4.13 13.86 -0.75
C LYS A 143 -2.84 13.08 -0.88
N VAL A 144 -2.55 12.20 0.08
CA VAL A 144 -1.37 11.31 0.02
C VAL A 144 -1.50 10.35 -1.16
N LEU A 145 -2.67 9.74 -1.35
CA LEU A 145 -2.93 8.85 -2.47
C LEU A 145 -2.71 9.56 -3.80
N ALA A 146 -3.26 10.77 -3.97
CA ALA A 146 -3.08 11.57 -5.18
C ALA A 146 -1.59 11.87 -5.45
N GLN A 147 -0.81 12.18 -4.41
CA GLN A 147 0.63 12.40 -4.54
C GLN A 147 1.38 11.12 -4.95
N VAL A 148 1.04 9.98 -4.37
CA VAL A 148 1.65 8.68 -4.71
C VAL A 148 1.29 8.28 -6.14
N VAL A 149 0.03 8.41 -6.54
CA VAL A 149 -0.44 8.10 -7.90
C VAL A 149 0.22 9.00 -8.93
N ALA A 150 0.46 10.28 -8.62
CA ALA A 150 1.18 11.19 -9.51
C ALA A 150 2.63 10.75 -9.78
N MET A 151 3.25 10.01 -8.86
CA MET A 151 4.60 9.45 -9.00
C MET A 151 4.58 8.00 -9.51
N TRP A 152 3.39 7.40 -9.66
CA TRP A 152 3.26 5.99 -9.97
C TRP A 152 3.21 5.74 -11.47
N HIS A 153 4.33 5.28 -12.01
CA HIS A 153 4.46 4.93 -13.42
C HIS A 153 4.10 3.46 -13.66
N PHE A 154 2.81 3.17 -13.80
CA PHE A 154 2.31 1.85 -14.16
C PHE A 154 1.17 1.99 -15.18
N ASN A 155 1.11 1.10 -16.17
CA ASN A 155 0.04 1.09 -17.17
C ASN A 155 -1.25 0.51 -16.56
N SER A 156 -2.00 1.36 -15.84
CA SER A 156 -3.27 0.99 -15.20
C SER A 156 -4.35 0.56 -16.20
N ASN A 157 -4.26 0.96 -17.47
CA ASN A 157 -5.20 0.54 -18.50
C ASN A 157 -5.18 -0.97 -18.73
N ALA A 158 -4.03 -1.63 -18.53
CA ALA A 158 -3.93 -3.09 -18.61
C ALA A 158 -4.73 -3.81 -17.51
N LEU A 159 -5.15 -3.08 -16.47
CA LEU A 159 -5.93 -3.59 -15.34
C LEU A 159 -7.39 -3.10 -15.38
N ARG A 160 -7.82 -2.43 -16.44
CA ARG A 160 -9.21 -2.00 -16.58
C ARG A 160 -10.11 -3.23 -16.65
N GLY A 161 -11.16 -3.25 -15.83
CA GLY A 161 -12.06 -4.40 -15.70
C GLY A 161 -11.55 -5.51 -14.78
N SER A 162 -10.34 -5.38 -14.21
CA SER A 162 -9.91 -6.27 -13.13
C SER A 162 -10.54 -5.85 -11.80
N ASP A 163 -10.97 -6.82 -11.00
CA ASP A 163 -11.45 -6.59 -9.63
C ASP A 163 -10.32 -6.49 -8.59
N MET A 164 -9.10 -6.25 -9.05
CA MET A 164 -7.94 -6.18 -8.18
C MET A 164 -7.99 -4.92 -7.33
N VAL A 165 -7.90 -5.09 -6.01
CA VAL A 165 -7.83 -4.01 -5.03
C VAL A 165 -6.46 -4.01 -4.38
N LEU A 166 -5.76 -2.90 -4.46
CA LEU A 166 -4.52 -2.69 -3.72
C LEU A 166 -4.87 -2.07 -2.37
N SER A 167 -4.39 -2.67 -1.27
CA SER A 167 -4.61 -2.13 0.08
C SER A 167 -3.32 -2.05 0.87
N ALA A 168 -2.89 -0.83 1.22
CA ALA A 168 -1.66 -0.53 1.95
C ALA A 168 -1.90 0.05 3.35
N THR A 169 -1.40 -0.60 4.41
CA THR A 169 -1.33 0.04 5.73
C THR A 169 0.05 0.66 5.91
N LEU A 170 0.10 1.98 6.05
CA LEU A 170 1.32 2.76 6.17
C LEU A 170 1.37 3.45 7.54
N VAL A 171 2.58 3.61 8.07
CA VAL A 171 2.85 4.42 9.27
C VAL A 171 3.63 5.64 8.81
N ILE A 172 3.10 6.83 9.08
CA ILE A 172 3.65 8.11 8.64
C ILE A 172 4.17 8.87 9.85
N ASN A 173 5.41 9.33 9.73
CA ASN A 173 6.08 10.18 10.70
C ASN A 173 5.62 11.64 10.56
N ARG A 174 5.94 12.46 11.56
CA ARG A 174 5.57 13.89 11.57
C ARG A 174 6.18 14.69 10.41
N ASP A 175 7.33 14.27 9.92
CA ASP A 175 8.06 14.90 8.81
C ASP A 175 7.54 14.49 7.42
N GLY A 176 6.48 13.67 7.35
CA GLY A 176 5.95 13.14 6.10
C GLY A 176 6.74 11.96 5.53
N THR A 177 7.73 11.42 6.26
CA THR A 177 8.39 10.17 5.87
C THR A 177 7.57 8.96 6.32
N LEU A 178 7.79 7.82 5.68
CA LEU A 178 7.20 6.55 6.08
C LEU A 178 8.12 5.83 7.06
N SER A 179 7.57 5.18 8.08
CA SER A 179 8.36 4.41 9.05
C SER A 179 8.78 3.03 8.53
N GLY A 180 9.80 2.44 9.15
CA GLY A 180 10.20 1.05 8.91
C GLY A 180 10.84 0.82 7.53
N PRO A 181 10.58 -0.32 6.86
CA PRO A 181 11.22 -0.67 5.58
C PRO A 181 10.78 0.23 4.41
N MET A 182 9.71 1.02 4.60
CA MET A 182 9.23 1.99 3.62
C MET A 182 9.90 3.37 3.73
N HIS A 183 10.78 3.57 4.71
CA HIS A 183 11.52 4.83 4.83
C HIS A 183 12.39 5.09 3.59
N LYS A 184 12.48 6.33 3.15
CA LYS A 184 13.23 6.73 1.94
C LYS A 184 14.71 6.32 1.96
N ASP A 185 15.30 6.20 3.14
CA ASP A 185 16.72 5.87 3.35
C ASP A 185 16.95 4.39 3.71
N ALA A 186 15.89 3.59 3.94
CA ALA A 186 16.03 2.17 4.28
C ALA A 186 16.52 1.34 3.08
N PRO A 187 17.24 0.23 3.22
CA PRO A 187 17.57 -0.64 2.08
C PRO A 187 16.30 -1.06 1.31
N TRP A 188 16.37 -1.14 -0.02
CA TRP A 188 15.24 -1.58 -0.83
C TRP A 188 15.00 -3.09 -0.61
N ASN A 189 13.94 -3.42 0.14
CA ASN A 189 13.53 -4.80 0.39
C ASN A 189 12.00 -4.94 0.34
N PRO A 190 11.42 -5.35 -0.80
CA PRO A 190 9.97 -5.53 -0.95
C PRO A 190 9.39 -6.66 -0.08
N ASP A 191 10.16 -7.72 0.21
CA ASP A 191 9.74 -8.81 1.09
C ASP A 191 9.52 -8.36 2.55
N ALA A 192 10.19 -7.29 2.97
CA ALA A 192 9.99 -6.72 4.30
C ALA A 192 8.64 -5.99 4.44
N VAL A 193 7.95 -5.71 3.32
CA VAL A 193 6.77 -4.84 3.26
C VAL A 193 5.54 -5.60 2.82
N ILE A 194 5.70 -6.50 1.84
CA ILE A 194 4.64 -7.30 1.26
C ILE A 194 4.87 -8.76 1.66
N LYS A 195 3.90 -9.35 2.35
CA LYS A 195 3.97 -10.75 2.74
C LYS A 195 3.96 -11.68 1.53
N GLY A 196 4.92 -12.60 1.49
CA GLY A 196 5.01 -13.59 0.42
C GLY A 196 5.35 -12.99 -0.94
N TYR A 197 5.96 -11.79 -0.98
CA TYR A 197 6.34 -11.13 -2.21
C TYR A 197 7.26 -12.01 -3.08
N SER A 198 8.27 -12.64 -2.50
CA SER A 198 9.15 -13.62 -3.15
C SER A 198 8.41 -14.84 -3.74
N GLY A 199 7.23 -15.17 -3.23
CA GLY A 199 6.38 -16.24 -3.77
C GLY A 199 5.43 -15.80 -4.88
N LEU A 200 5.36 -14.50 -5.20
CA LEU A 200 4.51 -14.01 -6.29
C LEU A 200 5.12 -14.38 -7.65
N PRO A 201 4.29 -14.85 -8.60
CA PRO A 201 4.77 -15.14 -9.95
C PRO A 201 5.29 -13.86 -10.60
N ASP A 202 6.36 -14.00 -11.39
CA ASP A 202 6.85 -12.92 -12.24
C ASP A 202 5.78 -12.55 -13.26
N GLY A 203 5.25 -11.33 -13.13
CA GLY A 203 4.13 -10.90 -13.96
C GLY A 203 3.63 -9.51 -13.60
N THR A 204 2.48 -9.15 -14.15
CA THR A 204 1.87 -7.83 -14.03
C THR A 204 1.65 -7.42 -12.58
N THR A 205 1.16 -8.33 -11.73
CA THR A 205 0.88 -8.05 -10.31
C THR A 205 2.15 -7.72 -9.53
N ARG A 206 3.22 -8.51 -9.71
CA ARG A 206 4.50 -8.29 -9.03
C ARG A 206 5.10 -6.94 -9.45
N ARG A 207 5.13 -6.65 -10.76
CA ARG A 207 5.61 -5.38 -11.30
C ARG A 207 4.77 -4.19 -10.84
N MET A 208 3.46 -4.35 -10.73
CA MET A 208 2.54 -3.34 -10.21
C MET A 208 2.88 -3.01 -8.75
N LEU A 209 3.07 -4.03 -7.91
CA LEU A 209 3.40 -3.84 -6.51
C LEU A 209 4.78 -3.17 -6.34
N GLU A 210 5.80 -3.61 -7.08
CA GLU A 210 7.13 -3.00 -7.08
C GLU A 210 7.10 -1.52 -7.46
N THR A 211 6.44 -1.19 -8.57
CA THR A 211 6.33 0.20 -9.04
C THR A 211 5.53 1.06 -8.05
N PHE A 212 4.53 0.48 -7.37
CA PHE A 212 3.77 1.18 -6.34
C PHE A 212 4.61 1.45 -5.08
N LEU A 213 5.36 0.46 -4.60
CA LEU A 213 6.30 0.63 -3.48
C LEU A 213 7.38 1.66 -3.81
N LEU A 214 7.87 1.65 -5.06
CA LEU A 214 8.85 2.62 -5.53
C LEU A 214 8.25 4.04 -5.54
N ALA A 215 7.02 4.19 -6.05
CA ALA A 215 6.31 5.46 -6.05
C ALA A 215 6.08 6.00 -4.64
N LEU A 216 5.70 5.14 -3.68
CA LEU A 216 5.59 5.50 -2.26
C LEU A 216 6.91 6.04 -1.68
N ARG A 217 8.04 5.48 -2.13
CA ARG A 217 9.37 5.91 -1.68
C ARG A 217 9.79 7.24 -2.29
N VAL A 218 9.59 7.40 -3.60
CA VAL A 218 9.90 8.63 -4.35
C VAL A 218 8.99 9.79 -3.94
N ALA A 219 7.75 9.50 -3.54
CA ALA A 219 6.80 10.51 -3.09
C ALA A 219 7.16 11.13 -1.73
N GLN A 220 8.13 10.60 -0.98
CA GLN A 220 8.54 11.16 0.32
C GLN A 220 9.42 12.40 0.16
N PRO A 221 9.21 13.47 0.96
CA PRO A 221 8.23 13.57 2.04
C PRO A 221 6.80 13.80 1.53
N LEU A 222 5.84 13.14 2.19
CA LEU A 222 4.42 13.27 1.90
C LEU A 222 3.90 14.62 2.36
N LYS A 223 3.06 15.26 1.53
CA LYS A 223 2.40 16.53 1.87
C LYS A 223 1.22 16.26 2.81
N LEU A 224 1.49 16.39 4.10
CA LEU A 224 0.49 16.20 5.15
C LEU A 224 -0.35 17.48 5.33
N PRO A 225 -1.63 17.37 5.75
CA PRO A 225 -2.42 18.52 6.16
C PRO A 225 -1.77 19.20 7.39
N PRO A 226 -2.16 20.45 7.71
CA PRO A 226 -1.77 21.10 8.95
C PRO A 226 -1.97 20.20 10.17
N ASP A 227 -1.09 20.34 11.16
CA ASP A 227 -1.10 19.47 12.34
C ASP A 227 -2.41 19.64 13.13
N ASP A 228 -3.24 18.59 13.14
CA ASP A 228 -4.51 18.58 13.90
C ASP A 228 -4.31 18.46 15.43
N GLY A 229 -3.07 18.57 15.92
CA GLY A 229 -2.71 18.40 17.34
C GLY A 229 -2.73 16.96 17.85
N LYS A 230 -3.06 15.97 17.00
CA LYS A 230 -3.00 14.55 17.39
C LYS A 230 -1.56 14.03 17.37
N PRO A 231 -1.21 13.11 18.28
CA PRO A 231 0.13 12.54 18.38
C PRO A 231 0.58 11.82 17.09
N TRP A 232 1.89 11.76 16.91
CA TRP A 232 2.59 11.09 15.81
C TRP A 232 3.41 9.91 16.37
N PRO A 233 3.67 8.84 15.59
CA PRO A 233 3.31 8.63 14.18
C PRO A 233 1.83 8.25 13.98
N ARG A 234 1.31 8.44 12.77
CA ARG A 234 -0.08 8.13 12.41
C ARG A 234 -0.16 6.97 11.42
N ARG A 235 -1.23 6.19 11.51
CA ARG A 235 -1.54 5.12 10.56
C ARG A 235 -2.43 5.63 9.44
N MET A 236 -2.22 5.10 8.25
CA MET A 236 -3.05 5.37 7.09
C MET A 236 -3.32 4.07 6.35
N LEU A 237 -4.58 3.84 5.98
CA LEU A 237 -4.97 2.72 5.13
C LEU A 237 -5.27 3.26 3.73
N LEU A 238 -4.38 3.03 2.78
CA LEU A 238 -4.67 3.28 1.38
C LEU A 238 -5.41 2.06 0.81
N ARG A 239 -6.54 2.27 0.15
CA ARG A 239 -7.26 1.21 -0.56
C ARG A 239 -7.83 1.77 -1.84
N PHE A 240 -7.44 1.20 -2.98
CA PHE A 240 -7.92 1.65 -4.29
C PHE A 240 -7.86 0.51 -5.32
N LYS A 241 -8.65 0.64 -6.39
CA LYS A 241 -8.56 -0.22 -7.57
C LYS A 241 -7.66 0.47 -8.60
N PRO A 242 -6.55 -0.14 -9.04
CA PRO A 242 -5.67 0.46 -10.04
C PRO A 242 -6.40 0.83 -11.35
N GLY A 243 -7.38 0.02 -11.76
CA GLY A 243 -8.19 0.27 -12.96
C GLY A 243 -9.05 1.53 -12.89
N ASP A 244 -9.34 2.05 -11.69
CA ASP A 244 -10.14 3.27 -11.51
C ASP A 244 -9.28 4.55 -11.60
N LEU A 245 -7.95 4.41 -11.66
CA LEU A 245 -7.03 5.56 -11.71
C LEU A 245 -6.73 6.06 -13.12
N SER A 246 -7.12 5.32 -14.16
CA SER A 246 -7.00 5.79 -15.55
C SER A 246 -8.02 6.91 -15.78
N ARG A 247 -7.56 8.17 -15.79
CA ARG A 247 -8.32 9.29 -16.35
C ARG A 247 -8.00 9.47 -17.81
#